data_AF-H3SGH9-F1
#
_entry.id   AF-H3SGH9-F1
#
_cell.length_a   1.000
_cell.length_b   1.000
_cell.length_c   1.000
_cell.angle_alpha   90.00
_cell.angle_beta   90.00
_cell.angle_gamma   90.00
#
_symmetry.space_group_name_H-M   'P 1'
#
loop_
_entity.id
_entity.type
_entity.pdbx_description
1 polymer ?
#
loop_
_entity_poly.entity_id
_entity_poly.type
_entity_poly.pdbx_seq_one_letter_code
_entity_poly.pdbx_strand_id
1 'polypeptide(L)'
;MYRKDYLLRLVQEMTDLIGKAMNLRQQKKRTELLFEWDELMRERFRINGDLADRLTGEDLIHLFRTNGRLHADELQAFAILLNERAKLDREKELAERHEMPVNDASRSGPDDVTFEDLYIRRSIKSLHLLLEAMLHGSDRRLLPVVETTDRLLRELKGYRMPDELLERLCGWLEREGRYAEAEDALFRWVRQAAGHPEEAERRKRQGERFYERLAECPDEALEQGGLPREELADGRADLEAIP
;
A
#
# COMPACT_ATOMS: atom_id res chain seq x y z
N MET A 1 5.69 -7.16 -28.30
CA MET A 1 5.95 -8.58 -28.00
C MET A 1 6.75 -8.70 -26.70
N TYR A 2 7.96 -8.15 -26.60
CA TYR A 2 8.86 -8.30 -25.43
C TYR A 2 8.32 -7.91 -24.03
N ARG A 3 7.52 -6.84 -23.89
CA ARG A 3 7.05 -6.38 -22.56
C ARG A 3 6.07 -7.36 -21.91
N LYS A 4 5.12 -7.90 -22.69
CA LYS A 4 4.14 -8.87 -22.18
C LYS A 4 4.83 -10.18 -21.79
N ASP A 5 5.77 -10.64 -22.61
CA ASP A 5 6.51 -11.89 -22.35
C ASP A 5 7.40 -11.76 -21.10
N TYR A 6 8.01 -10.59 -20.88
CA TYR A 6 8.76 -10.30 -19.65
C TYR A 6 7.87 -10.33 -18.41
N LEU A 7 6.73 -9.63 -18.44
CA LEU A 7 5.81 -9.58 -17.30
C LEU A 7 5.20 -10.96 -17.00
N LEU A 8 4.83 -11.73 -18.03
CA LEU A 8 4.33 -13.10 -17.83
C LEU A 8 5.40 -14.01 -17.21
N ARG A 9 6.66 -13.87 -17.61
CA ARG A 9 7.76 -14.60 -16.97
C ARG A 9 7.94 -14.20 -15.51
N LEU A 10 7.89 -12.90 -15.23
CA LEU A 10 7.96 -12.39 -13.87
C LEU A 10 6.80 -12.92 -13.00
N VAL A 11 5.56 -12.87 -13.53
CA VAL A 11 4.37 -13.43 -12.86
C VAL A 11 4.53 -14.91 -12.59
N GLN A 12 5.06 -15.68 -13.55
CA GLN A 12 5.33 -17.10 -13.36
C GLN A 12 6.34 -17.34 -12.24
N GLU A 13 7.48 -16.64 -12.26
CA GLU A 13 8.51 -16.75 -11.22
C GLU A 13 7.99 -16.37 -9.83
N MET A 14 7.18 -15.32 -9.75
CA MET A 14 6.51 -14.93 -8.52
C MET A 14 5.54 -16.01 -8.04
N THR A 15 4.74 -16.57 -8.95
CA THR A 15 3.76 -17.61 -8.63
C THR A 15 4.46 -18.89 -8.14
N ASP A 16 5.58 -19.25 -8.76
CA ASP A 16 6.39 -20.39 -8.34
C ASP A 16 7.00 -20.18 -6.95
N LEU A 17 7.50 -18.97 -6.64
CA LEU A 17 7.97 -18.63 -5.29
C LEU A 17 6.84 -18.63 -4.25
N ILE A 18 5.67 -18.10 -4.58
CA ILE A 18 4.49 -18.15 -3.71
C ILE A 18 4.06 -19.60 -3.46
N GLY A 19 4.07 -20.44 -4.49
CA GLY A 19 3.78 -21.88 -4.38
C GLY A 19 4.80 -22.60 -3.49
N LYS A 20 6.10 -22.32 -3.67
CA LYS A 20 7.16 -22.80 -2.78
C LYS A 20 6.96 -22.32 -1.35
N ALA A 21 6.49 -21.08 -1.15
CA ALA A 21 6.23 -20.54 0.17
C ALA A 21 5.25 -21.40 0.96
N MET A 22 4.17 -21.84 0.33
CA MET A 22 3.20 -22.73 0.96
C MET A 22 3.82 -24.06 1.43
N ASN A 23 4.76 -24.63 0.65
CA ASN A 23 5.44 -25.88 0.98
C ASN A 23 6.54 -25.68 2.05
N LEU A 24 7.39 -24.66 1.90
CA LEU A 24 8.50 -24.38 2.82
C LEU A 24 8.03 -23.90 4.19
N ARG A 25 6.85 -23.28 4.28
CA ARG A 25 6.17 -22.98 5.55
C ARG A 25 5.95 -24.25 6.39
N GLN A 26 5.58 -25.37 5.76
CA GLN A 26 5.41 -26.65 6.45
C GLN A 26 6.74 -27.24 6.93
N GLN A 27 7.83 -26.93 6.23
CA GLN A 27 9.18 -27.43 6.53
C GLN A 27 9.98 -26.53 7.48
N LYS A 28 9.38 -25.43 7.98
CA LYS A 28 10.04 -24.38 8.78
C LYS A 28 11.25 -23.70 8.09
N LYS A 29 11.38 -23.80 6.77
CA LYS A 29 12.52 -23.27 5.99
C LYS A 29 12.30 -21.82 5.53
N ARG A 30 11.88 -20.94 6.46
CA ARG A 30 11.52 -19.54 6.13
C ARG A 30 12.70 -18.71 5.66
N THR A 31 13.89 -18.94 6.24
CA THR A 31 15.13 -18.23 5.87
C THR A 31 15.57 -18.51 4.43
N GLU A 32 15.45 -19.76 3.98
CA GLU A 32 15.77 -20.15 2.59
C GLU A 32 14.84 -19.46 1.59
N LEU A 33 13.55 -19.42 1.93
CA LEU A 33 12.55 -18.74 1.11
C LEU A 33 12.74 -17.22 1.06
N LEU A 34 13.12 -16.58 2.16
CA LEU A 34 13.47 -15.14 2.19
C LEU A 34 14.67 -14.85 1.29
N PHE A 35 15.67 -15.73 1.29
CA PHE A 35 16.82 -15.62 0.40
C PHE A 35 16.42 -15.72 -1.08
N GLU A 36 15.59 -16.72 -1.45
CA GLU A 36 15.07 -16.83 -2.82
C GLU A 36 14.27 -15.58 -3.23
N TRP A 37 13.50 -14.99 -2.30
CA TRP A 37 12.75 -13.75 -2.54
C TRP A 37 13.67 -12.56 -2.82
N ASP A 38 14.71 -12.38 -2.00
CA ASP A 38 15.68 -11.29 -2.15
C ASP A 38 16.53 -11.44 -3.43
N GLU A 39 16.85 -12.66 -3.85
CA GLU A 39 17.52 -12.91 -5.14
C GLU A 39 16.60 -12.55 -6.32
N LEU A 40 15.33 -12.97 -6.32
CA LEU A 40 14.39 -12.57 -7.38
C LEU A 40 14.27 -11.04 -7.48
N MET A 41 14.11 -10.37 -6.34
CA MET A 41 14.02 -8.91 -6.31
C MET A 41 15.29 -8.25 -6.87
N ARG A 42 16.47 -8.74 -6.47
CA ARG A 42 17.77 -8.25 -6.95
C ARG A 42 17.95 -8.49 -8.45
N GLU A 43 17.60 -9.65 -8.97
CA GLU A 43 17.79 -10.00 -10.37
C GLU A 43 16.83 -9.23 -11.29
N ARG A 44 15.56 -9.09 -10.87
CA ARG A 44 14.50 -8.49 -11.70
C ARG A 44 14.43 -6.98 -11.62
N PHE A 45 14.69 -6.40 -10.44
CA PHE A 45 14.52 -4.97 -10.19
C PHE A 45 15.81 -4.27 -9.76
N ARG A 46 16.91 -5.01 -9.56
CA ARG A 46 18.17 -4.47 -9.02
C ARG A 46 18.04 -3.86 -7.63
N ILE A 47 16.99 -4.23 -6.90
CA ILE A 47 16.69 -3.76 -5.54
C ILE A 47 16.50 -5.01 -4.67
N ASN A 48 17.26 -5.16 -3.59
CA ASN A 48 17.04 -6.21 -2.59
C ASN A 48 16.18 -5.67 -1.43
N GLY A 49 15.76 -6.54 -0.51
CA GLY A 49 14.96 -6.15 0.65
C GLY A 49 15.58 -5.05 1.51
N ASP A 50 16.89 -5.11 1.78
CA ASP A 50 17.59 -4.12 2.59
C ASP A 50 17.57 -2.71 1.96
N LEU A 51 17.80 -2.63 0.65
CA LEU A 51 17.70 -1.37 -0.08
C LEU A 51 16.25 -0.89 -0.11
N ALA A 52 15.29 -1.80 -0.36
CA ALA A 52 13.87 -1.48 -0.35
C ALA A 52 13.44 -0.90 1.01
N ASP A 53 13.96 -1.41 2.13
CA ASP A 53 13.66 -0.92 3.48
C ASP A 53 14.18 0.50 3.72
N ARG A 54 15.37 0.83 3.21
CA ARG A 54 16.02 2.15 3.38
C ARG A 54 15.40 3.26 2.54
N LEU A 55 14.86 2.94 1.38
CA LEU A 55 14.26 3.90 0.47
C LEU A 55 12.85 4.30 0.90
N THR A 56 12.44 5.53 0.61
CA THR A 56 11.04 5.95 0.77
C THR A 56 10.18 5.33 -0.34
N GLY A 57 8.85 5.38 -0.18
CA GLY A 57 7.92 5.00 -1.24
C GLY A 57 8.14 5.83 -2.51
N GLU A 58 8.38 7.15 -2.37
CA GLU A 58 8.68 8.02 -3.51
C GLU A 58 10.00 7.69 -4.18
N ASP A 59 11.08 7.47 -3.42
CA ASP A 59 12.36 7.10 -4.02
C ASP A 59 12.24 5.80 -4.81
N LEU A 60 11.50 4.82 -4.30
CA LEU A 60 11.21 3.60 -5.04
C LEU A 60 10.41 3.88 -6.31
N ILE A 61 9.33 4.67 -6.25
CA ILE A 61 8.57 5.08 -7.45
C ILE A 61 9.50 5.74 -8.49
N HIS A 62 10.40 6.60 -8.06
CA HIS A 62 11.37 7.27 -8.92
C HIS A 62 12.30 6.28 -9.63
N LEU A 63 12.75 5.21 -8.96
CA LEU A 63 13.60 4.18 -9.59
C LEU A 63 12.88 3.41 -10.71
N PHE A 64 11.54 3.36 -10.69
CA PHE A 64 10.73 2.72 -11.73
C PHE A 64 10.35 3.68 -12.87
N ARG A 65 10.92 4.89 -12.91
CA ARG A 65 10.72 5.83 -14.01
C ARG A 65 11.89 5.80 -14.98
N THR A 66 11.58 5.79 -16.28
CA THR A 66 12.59 5.98 -17.34
C THR A 66 12.07 7.02 -18.33
N ASN A 67 12.85 8.07 -18.58
CA ASN A 67 12.46 9.20 -19.45
C ASN A 67 11.08 9.78 -19.07
N GLY A 68 10.80 9.91 -17.77
CA GLY A 68 9.55 10.44 -17.23
C GLY A 68 8.37 9.45 -17.20
N ARG A 69 8.45 8.32 -17.91
CA ARG A 69 7.40 7.30 -17.92
C ARG A 69 7.59 6.30 -16.78
N LEU A 70 6.51 6.04 -16.04
CA LEU A 70 6.48 4.99 -15.01
C LEU A 70 6.30 3.61 -15.64
N HIS A 71 7.13 2.65 -15.22
CA HIS A 71 6.97 1.22 -15.51
C HIS A 71 5.96 0.62 -14.52
N ALA A 72 4.67 0.91 -14.74
CA ALA A 72 3.61 0.67 -13.78
C ALA A 72 3.40 -0.83 -13.46
N ASP A 73 3.49 -1.71 -14.45
CA ASP A 73 3.34 -3.16 -14.24
C ASP A 73 4.49 -3.75 -13.41
N GLU A 74 5.70 -3.26 -13.66
CA GLU A 74 6.91 -3.63 -12.94
C GLU A 74 6.86 -3.13 -11.50
N LEU A 75 6.42 -1.88 -11.28
CA LEU A 75 6.20 -1.31 -9.95
C LEU A 75 5.16 -2.13 -9.17
N GLN A 76 4.06 -2.50 -9.82
CA GLN A 76 3.02 -3.34 -9.24
C GLN A 76 3.59 -4.71 -8.80
N ALA A 77 4.35 -5.37 -9.66
CA ALA A 77 4.97 -6.66 -9.32
C ALA A 77 5.93 -6.55 -8.14
N PHE A 78 6.77 -5.50 -8.13
CA PHE A 78 7.68 -5.23 -7.01
C PHE A 78 6.93 -4.96 -5.70
N ALA A 79 5.81 -4.22 -5.75
CA ALA A 79 5.01 -3.92 -4.58
C ALA A 79 4.37 -5.19 -3.97
N ILE A 80 3.88 -6.11 -4.80
CA ILE A 80 3.37 -7.41 -4.36
C ILE A 80 4.49 -8.23 -3.73
N LEU A 81 5.67 -8.31 -4.38
CA LEU A 81 6.83 -9.01 -3.83
C LEU A 81 7.23 -8.47 -2.46
N LEU A 82 7.26 -7.14 -2.31
CA LEU A 82 7.60 -6.49 -1.06
C LEU A 82 6.62 -6.84 0.07
N ASN A 83 5.31 -6.91 -0.24
CA ASN A 83 4.30 -7.30 0.74
C ASN A 83 4.42 -8.77 1.16
N GLU A 84 4.61 -9.68 0.21
CA GLU A 84 4.78 -11.10 0.51
C GLU A 84 6.04 -11.36 1.33
N ARG A 85 7.16 -10.68 1.01
CA ARG A 85 8.38 -10.71 1.84
C ARG A 85 8.10 -10.23 3.25
N ALA A 86 7.39 -9.11 3.41
CA ALA A 86 7.07 -8.57 4.73
C ALA A 86 6.23 -9.54 5.58
N LYS A 87 5.25 -10.22 4.99
CA LYS A 87 4.48 -11.27 5.67
C LYS A 87 5.35 -12.44 6.09
N LEU A 88 6.26 -12.87 5.22
CA LEU A 88 7.15 -13.99 5.49
C LEU A 88 8.13 -13.68 6.62
N ASP A 89 8.70 -12.47 6.64
CA ASP A 89 9.52 -11.98 7.75
C ASP A 89 8.73 -11.99 9.06
N ARG A 90 7.52 -11.42 9.06
CA ARG A 90 6.64 -11.41 10.23
C ARG A 90 6.34 -12.84 10.72
N GLU A 91 6.02 -13.75 9.82
CA GLU A 91 5.75 -15.15 10.15
C GLU A 91 6.97 -15.86 10.74
N LYS A 92 8.17 -15.58 10.20
CA LYS A 92 9.44 -16.12 10.72
C LYS A 92 9.69 -15.65 12.15
N GLU A 93 9.59 -14.35 12.40
CA GLU A 93 9.78 -13.75 13.73
C GLU A 93 8.78 -14.31 14.76
N LEU A 94 7.51 -14.46 14.36
CA LEU A 94 6.50 -15.09 15.20
C LEU A 94 6.85 -16.55 15.51
N ALA A 95 7.27 -17.34 14.52
CA ALA A 95 7.64 -18.73 14.73
C ALA A 95 8.86 -18.87 15.67
N GLU A 96 9.89 -18.05 15.48
CA GLU A 96 11.08 -18.03 16.33
C GLU A 96 10.73 -17.66 17.78
N ARG A 97 9.86 -16.67 18.01
CA ARG A 97 9.38 -16.32 19.36
C ARG A 97 8.62 -17.46 20.06
N HIS A 98 7.81 -18.23 19.33
CA HIS A 98 7.10 -19.37 19.92
C HIS A 98 8.05 -20.50 20.33
N GLU A 99 9.24 -20.57 19.73
CA GLU A 99 10.27 -21.57 20.02
C GLU A 99 11.24 -21.11 21.12
N MET A 100 11.23 -19.83 21.52
CA MET A 100 12.08 -19.30 22.59
C MET A 100 11.45 -19.51 23.99
N PRO A 101 12.24 -19.90 25.01
CA PRO A 101 11.76 -19.99 26.38
C PRO A 101 11.39 -18.62 26.96
N VAL A 102 10.26 -18.57 27.67
CA VAL A 102 9.57 -17.38 28.22
C VAL A 102 10.46 -16.44 29.06
N ASN A 103 11.62 -16.91 29.55
CA ASN A 103 12.49 -16.17 30.45
C ASN A 103 13.38 -15.09 29.79
N ASP A 104 13.47 -15.02 28.45
CA ASP A 104 14.34 -14.06 27.74
C ASP A 104 13.55 -12.94 27.03
N ALA A 105 12.24 -12.86 27.25
CA ALA A 105 11.31 -11.93 26.57
C ALA A 105 11.50 -10.43 26.94
N SER A 106 12.48 -10.10 27.77
CA SER A 106 12.66 -8.77 28.37
C SER A 106 13.79 -7.95 27.72
N ARG A 107 13.99 -8.05 26.41
CA ARG A 107 15.08 -7.34 25.71
C ARG A 107 14.67 -6.23 24.75
N SER A 108 13.38 -5.94 24.58
CA SER A 108 12.98 -4.77 23.79
C SER A 108 12.88 -3.55 24.69
N GLY A 109 13.80 -2.60 24.50
CA GLY A 109 13.68 -1.28 25.11
C GLY A 109 12.47 -0.53 24.53
N PRO A 110 11.96 0.53 25.20
CA PRO A 110 10.84 1.32 24.70
C PRO A 110 11.07 1.96 23.32
N ASP A 111 12.33 2.04 22.87
CA ASP A 111 12.74 2.61 21.57
C ASP A 111 13.11 1.55 20.51
N ASP A 112 12.98 0.24 20.80
CA ASP A 112 13.28 -0.79 19.81
C ASP A 112 12.16 -0.89 18.77
N VAL A 113 12.52 -0.73 17.50
CA VAL A 113 11.62 -0.98 16.37
C VAL A 113 11.20 -2.45 16.41
N THR A 114 9.90 -2.70 16.59
CA THR A 114 9.38 -4.06 16.64
C THR A 114 9.27 -4.66 15.24
N PHE A 115 9.21 -6.00 15.15
CA PHE A 115 8.94 -6.68 13.88
C PHE A 115 7.55 -6.30 13.31
N GLU A 116 6.60 -5.93 14.19
CA GLU A 116 5.31 -5.38 13.79
C GLU A 116 5.45 -4.00 13.16
N ASP A 117 6.28 -3.11 13.73
CA ASP A 117 6.56 -1.80 13.12
C ASP A 117 7.18 -1.94 11.73
N LEU A 118 8.11 -2.89 11.56
CA LEU A 118 8.70 -3.19 10.25
C LEU A 118 7.65 -3.73 9.26
N TYR A 119 6.78 -4.65 9.70
CA TYR A 119 5.69 -5.17 8.89
C TYR A 119 4.77 -4.04 8.41
N ILE A 120 4.37 -3.14 9.32
CA ILE A 120 3.49 -2.02 8.99
C ILE A 120 4.16 -1.04 8.04
N ARG A 121 5.42 -0.66 8.27
CA ARG A 121 6.17 0.23 7.36
C ARG A 121 6.28 -0.34 5.95
N ARG A 122 6.58 -1.64 5.83
CA ARG A 122 6.65 -2.33 4.53
C ARG A 122 5.28 -2.45 3.86
N SER A 123 4.23 -2.63 4.66
CA SER A 123 2.84 -2.71 4.17
C SER A 123 2.36 -1.36 3.63
N ILE A 124 2.63 -0.25 4.35
CA ILE A 124 2.38 1.12 3.89
C ILE A 124 3.12 1.38 2.58
N LYS A 125 4.40 1.00 2.51
CA LYS A 125 5.22 1.14 1.31
C LYS A 125 4.62 0.36 0.14
N SER A 126 4.27 -0.91 0.33
CA SER A 126 3.61 -1.71 -0.70
C SER A 126 2.30 -1.07 -1.19
N LEU A 127 1.44 -0.58 -0.28
CA LEU A 127 0.21 0.11 -0.64
C LEU A 127 0.49 1.35 -1.49
N HIS A 128 1.49 2.15 -1.13
CA HIS A 128 1.90 3.34 -1.89
C HIS A 128 2.31 2.99 -3.33
N LEU A 129 3.16 1.99 -3.49
CA LEU A 129 3.61 1.55 -4.81
C LEU A 129 2.47 0.97 -5.66
N LEU A 130 1.54 0.22 -5.04
CA LEU A 130 0.37 -0.34 -5.73
C LEU A 130 -0.58 0.76 -6.22
N LEU A 131 -0.89 1.75 -5.36
CA LEU A 131 -1.75 2.87 -5.74
C LEU A 131 -1.13 3.67 -6.89
N GLU A 132 0.16 3.98 -6.79
CA GLU A 132 0.88 4.67 -7.87
C GLU A 132 0.83 3.88 -9.18
N ALA A 133 1.11 2.58 -9.13
CA ALA A 133 1.04 1.71 -10.31
C ALA A 133 -0.36 1.72 -10.95
N MET A 134 -1.41 1.58 -10.14
CA MET A 134 -2.79 1.59 -10.62
C MET A 134 -3.22 2.94 -11.19
N LEU A 135 -2.81 4.06 -10.59
CA LEU A 135 -3.05 5.41 -11.10
C LEU A 135 -2.37 5.66 -12.44
N HIS A 136 -1.29 4.91 -12.73
CA HIS A 136 -0.54 4.93 -13.98
C HIS A 136 -0.90 3.79 -14.95
N GLY A 137 -2.00 3.07 -14.69
CA GLY A 137 -2.59 2.13 -15.64
C GLY A 137 -1.91 0.76 -15.72
N SER A 138 -1.37 0.25 -14.60
CA SER A 138 -0.91 -1.14 -14.51
C SER A 138 -2.06 -2.14 -14.78
N ASP A 139 -1.72 -3.28 -15.38
CA ASP A 139 -2.66 -4.37 -15.61
C ASP A 139 -2.89 -5.17 -14.32
N ARG A 140 -4.03 -4.90 -13.69
CA ARG A 140 -4.44 -5.48 -12.41
C ARG A 140 -4.82 -6.96 -12.49
N ARG A 141 -4.89 -7.53 -13.70
CA ARG A 141 -5.24 -8.95 -13.92
C ARG A 141 -4.03 -9.88 -13.85
N LEU A 142 -2.82 -9.32 -13.91
CA LEU A 142 -1.58 -10.09 -13.93
C LEU A 142 -1.24 -10.70 -12.57
N LEU A 143 -1.68 -10.07 -11.48
CA LEU A 143 -1.34 -10.40 -10.10
C LEU A 143 -2.57 -10.15 -9.20
N PRO A 144 -2.60 -10.64 -7.94
CA PRO A 144 -3.71 -10.41 -7.01
C PRO A 144 -3.69 -8.97 -6.43
N VAL A 145 -3.75 -7.98 -7.31
CA VAL A 145 -3.56 -6.55 -7.00
C VAL A 145 -4.70 -6.03 -6.15
N VAL A 146 -5.93 -6.19 -6.64
CA VAL A 146 -7.13 -5.68 -5.95
C VAL A 146 -7.28 -6.33 -4.58
N GLU A 147 -7.15 -7.66 -4.51
CA GLU A 147 -7.19 -8.41 -3.24
C GLU A 147 -6.11 -7.93 -2.25
N THR A 148 -4.88 -7.73 -2.74
CA THR A 148 -3.77 -7.25 -1.89
C THR A 148 -4.00 -5.83 -1.42
N THR A 149 -4.47 -4.94 -2.29
CA THR A 149 -4.82 -3.55 -1.93
C THR A 149 -5.92 -3.52 -0.87
N ASP A 150 -7.02 -4.25 -1.06
CA ASP A 150 -8.12 -4.28 -0.09
C ASP A 150 -7.74 -4.91 1.24
N ARG A 151 -6.86 -5.93 1.22
CA ARG A 151 -6.26 -6.46 2.45
C ARG A 151 -5.42 -5.40 3.15
N LEU A 152 -4.51 -4.75 2.42
CA LEU A 152 -3.64 -3.70 2.96
C LEU A 152 -4.44 -2.53 3.55
N LEU A 153 -5.49 -2.07 2.87
CA LEU A 153 -6.35 -0.99 3.37
C LEU A 153 -7.02 -1.37 4.70
N ARG A 154 -7.48 -2.62 4.83
CA ARG A 154 -8.07 -3.12 6.08
C ARG A 154 -7.02 -3.23 7.19
N GLU A 155 -5.86 -3.81 6.91
CA GLU A 155 -4.77 -3.97 7.88
C GLU A 155 -4.22 -2.61 8.35
N LEU A 156 -4.15 -1.63 7.45
CA LEU A 156 -3.56 -0.32 7.72
C LEU A 156 -4.57 0.72 8.24
N LYS A 157 -5.85 0.39 8.38
CA LYS A 157 -6.91 1.33 8.78
C LYS A 157 -6.62 2.06 10.09
N GLY A 158 -6.00 1.39 11.05
CA GLY A 158 -5.65 1.94 12.37
C GLY A 158 -4.29 2.64 12.45
N TYR A 159 -3.52 2.65 11.36
CA TYR A 159 -2.16 3.19 11.34
C TYR A 159 -2.11 4.54 10.63
N ARG A 160 -1.23 5.41 11.10
CA ARG A 160 -0.97 6.70 10.44
C ARG A 160 -0.27 6.44 9.11
N MET A 161 -0.81 7.02 8.04
CA MET A 161 -0.24 6.97 6.70
C MET A 161 0.48 8.29 6.35
N PRO A 162 1.50 8.26 5.49
CA PRO A 162 2.09 9.48 4.93
C PRO A 162 1.05 10.32 4.17
N ASP A 163 1.24 11.64 4.14
CA ASP A 163 0.29 12.56 3.51
C ASP A 163 0.17 12.31 2.00
N GLU A 164 1.31 12.05 1.35
CA GLU A 164 1.40 11.77 -0.08
C GLU A 164 0.70 10.45 -0.44
N LEU A 165 0.59 9.52 0.52
CA LEU A 165 -0.15 8.27 0.36
C LEU A 165 -1.65 8.50 0.49
N LEU A 166 -2.08 9.29 1.49
CA LEU A 166 -3.49 9.61 1.68
C LEU A 166 -4.05 10.38 0.49
N GLU A 167 -3.32 11.35 -0.05
CA GLU A 167 -3.72 12.09 -1.27
C GLU A 167 -3.94 11.15 -2.46
N ARG A 168 -3.01 10.22 -2.69
CA ARG A 168 -3.12 9.19 -3.75
C ARG A 168 -4.28 8.24 -3.51
N LEU A 169 -4.49 7.84 -2.25
CA LEU A 169 -5.57 6.95 -1.87
C LEU A 169 -6.93 7.59 -2.15
N CYS A 170 -7.12 8.86 -1.80
CA CYS A 170 -8.33 9.62 -2.11
C CYS A 170 -8.60 9.60 -3.61
N GLY A 171 -7.61 10.01 -4.41
CA GLY A 171 -7.76 10.08 -5.87
C GLY A 171 -7.96 8.71 -6.54
N TRP A 172 -7.41 7.64 -5.98
CA TRP A 172 -7.66 6.29 -6.46
C TRP A 172 -9.07 5.81 -6.10
N LEU A 173 -9.49 5.91 -4.84
CA LEU A 173 -10.82 5.49 -4.39
C LEU A 173 -11.94 6.21 -5.15
N GLU A 174 -11.78 7.51 -5.37
CA GLU A 174 -12.73 8.30 -6.17
C GLU A 174 -12.84 7.76 -7.61
N ARG A 175 -11.71 7.43 -8.26
CA ARG A 175 -11.70 6.85 -9.62
C ARG A 175 -12.32 5.45 -9.69
N GLU A 176 -12.23 4.68 -8.60
CA GLU A 176 -12.89 3.38 -8.48
C GLU A 176 -14.36 3.48 -8.08
N GLY A 177 -14.90 4.69 -7.87
CA GLY A 177 -16.27 4.92 -7.45
C GLY A 177 -16.54 4.57 -5.99
N ARG A 178 -15.50 4.40 -5.16
CA ARG A 178 -15.61 4.07 -3.72
C ARG A 178 -15.68 5.35 -2.89
N TYR A 179 -16.74 6.12 -3.08
CA TYR A 179 -16.85 7.50 -2.58
C TYR A 179 -16.80 7.63 -1.06
N ALA A 180 -17.49 6.76 -0.31
CA ALA A 180 -17.44 6.79 1.15
C ALA A 180 -16.01 6.53 1.69
N GLU A 181 -15.29 5.60 1.08
CA GLU A 181 -13.91 5.32 1.48
C GLU A 181 -12.96 6.46 1.06
N ALA A 182 -13.21 7.10 -0.07
CA ALA A 182 -12.47 8.26 -0.52
C ALA A 182 -12.63 9.44 0.45
N GLU A 183 -13.87 9.66 0.92
CA GLU A 183 -14.18 10.65 1.95
C GLU A 183 -13.45 10.33 3.26
N ASP A 184 -13.52 9.07 3.73
CA ASP A 184 -12.78 8.58 4.90
C ASP A 184 -11.28 8.91 4.83
N ALA A 185 -10.66 8.70 3.65
CA ALA A 185 -9.26 9.02 3.40
C ALA A 185 -9.00 10.53 3.39
N LEU A 186 -9.91 11.33 2.80
CA LEU A 186 -9.84 12.79 2.76
C LEU A 186 -9.88 13.36 4.17
N PHE A 187 -10.81 12.91 5.02
CA PHE A 187 -10.90 13.37 6.40
C PHE A 187 -9.64 13.04 7.21
N ARG A 188 -9.07 11.84 7.04
CA ARG A 188 -7.78 11.49 7.67
C ARG A 188 -6.68 12.42 7.19
N TRP A 189 -6.62 12.71 5.89
CA TRP A 189 -5.60 13.58 5.32
C TRP A 189 -5.70 15.03 5.81
N VAL A 190 -6.91 15.59 5.87
CA VAL A 190 -7.12 16.96 6.36
C VAL A 190 -6.81 17.06 7.84
N ARG A 191 -7.28 16.11 8.66
CA ARG A 191 -7.01 16.07 10.11
C ARG A 191 -5.51 15.92 10.42
N GLN A 192 -4.74 15.29 9.53
CA GLN A 192 -3.30 15.16 9.70
C GLN A 192 -2.54 16.50 9.60
N ALA A 193 -3.15 17.52 9.00
CA ALA A 193 -2.62 18.89 8.95
C ALA A 193 -2.95 19.72 10.20
N ALA A 194 -3.55 19.12 11.24
CA ALA A 194 -3.85 19.82 12.48
C ALA A 194 -2.58 20.51 13.03
N GLY A 195 -2.69 21.81 13.34
CA GLY A 195 -1.56 22.64 13.76
C GLY A 195 -0.79 23.33 12.62
N HIS A 196 -1.15 23.07 11.36
CA HIS A 196 -0.59 23.72 10.18
C HIS A 196 -1.71 24.38 9.34
N PRO A 197 -2.18 25.59 9.71
CA PRO A 197 -3.39 26.19 9.13
C PRO A 197 -3.36 26.33 7.61
N GLU A 198 -2.22 26.74 7.05
CA GLU A 198 -2.06 26.87 5.59
C GLU A 198 -2.21 25.53 4.85
N GLU A 199 -1.75 24.44 5.46
CA GLU A 199 -1.87 23.10 4.89
C GLU A 199 -3.28 22.55 5.05
N ALA A 200 -3.89 22.71 6.22
CA ALA A 200 -5.27 22.29 6.49
C ALA A 200 -6.21 22.96 5.49
N GLU A 201 -6.06 24.27 5.30
CA GLU A 201 -6.83 25.07 4.36
C GLU A 201 -6.58 24.65 2.89
N ARG A 202 -5.33 24.32 2.52
CA ARG A 202 -5.04 23.73 1.19
C ARG A 202 -5.75 22.40 0.98
N ARG A 203 -5.72 21.50 1.97
CA ARG A 203 -6.34 20.17 1.89
C ARG A 203 -7.87 20.27 1.88
N LYS A 204 -8.46 21.18 2.67
CA LYS A 204 -9.89 21.48 2.62
C LYS A 204 -10.35 21.92 1.23
N ARG A 205 -9.65 22.86 0.59
CA ARG A 205 -9.96 23.25 -0.80
C ARG A 205 -9.90 22.09 -1.79
N GLN A 206 -9.03 21.10 -1.57
CA GLN A 206 -9.06 19.89 -2.39
C GLN A 206 -10.28 19.01 -2.09
N GLY A 207 -10.69 18.91 -0.83
CA GLY A 207 -11.91 18.24 -0.42
C GLY A 207 -13.19 18.90 -0.96
N GLU A 208 -13.24 20.24 -1.02
CA GLU A 208 -14.33 20.95 -1.69
C GLU A 208 -14.46 20.54 -3.15
N ARG A 209 -13.34 20.49 -3.88
CA ARG A 209 -13.31 20.02 -5.28
C ARG A 209 -13.74 18.57 -5.41
N PHE A 210 -13.49 17.72 -4.40
CA PHE A 210 -13.99 16.35 -4.37
C PHE A 210 -15.52 16.33 -4.33
N TYR A 211 -16.14 17.06 -3.40
CA TYR A 211 -17.61 17.16 -3.35
C TYR A 211 -18.22 17.83 -4.59
N GLU A 212 -17.55 18.82 -5.18
CA GLU A 212 -17.99 19.43 -6.44
C GLU A 212 -18.06 18.40 -7.58
N ARG A 213 -17.07 17.51 -7.68
CA ARG A 213 -17.08 16.42 -8.67
C ARG A 213 -18.17 15.39 -8.36
N LEU A 214 -18.37 15.03 -7.09
CA LEU A 214 -19.42 14.10 -6.70
C LEU A 214 -20.83 14.66 -6.93
N ALA A 215 -21.02 15.97 -6.80
CA ALA A 215 -22.28 16.63 -7.09
C ALA A 215 -22.69 16.47 -8.58
N GLU A 216 -21.73 16.28 -9.49
CA GLU A 216 -21.98 16.03 -10.91
C GLU A 216 -22.27 14.56 -11.23
N CYS A 217 -22.00 13.63 -10.32
CA CYS A 217 -22.31 12.21 -10.50
C CYS A 217 -23.83 11.96 -10.41
N PRO A 218 -24.38 10.89 -11.02
CA PRO A 218 -25.77 10.48 -10.83
C PRO A 218 -26.00 9.84 -9.45
N ASP A 219 -27.24 9.88 -8.95
CA ASP A 219 -27.60 9.33 -7.63
C ASP A 219 -27.28 7.85 -7.50
N GLU A 220 -27.50 7.08 -8.55
CA GLU A 220 -27.20 5.64 -8.55
C GLU A 220 -25.70 5.36 -8.39
N ALA A 221 -24.83 6.21 -8.93
CA ALA A 221 -23.39 6.07 -8.76
C ALA A 221 -22.99 6.44 -7.32
N LEU A 222 -23.58 7.49 -6.76
CA LEU A 222 -23.37 7.91 -5.38
C LEU A 222 -23.79 6.83 -4.38
N GLU A 223 -24.97 6.24 -4.56
CA GLU A 223 -25.45 5.12 -3.74
C GLU A 223 -24.54 3.89 -3.86
N GLN A 224 -24.13 3.51 -5.08
CA GLN A 224 -23.20 2.39 -5.28
C GLN A 224 -21.84 2.65 -4.64
N GLY A 225 -21.39 3.90 -4.63
CA GLY A 225 -20.15 4.33 -3.98
C GLY A 225 -20.26 4.55 -2.48
N GLY A 226 -21.44 4.33 -1.91
CA GLY A 226 -21.70 4.40 -0.47
C GLY A 226 -21.81 5.81 0.09
N LEU A 227 -21.94 6.85 -0.74
CA LEU A 227 -22.08 8.24 -0.30
C LEU A 227 -23.29 8.89 -0.99
N PRO A 228 -24.52 8.66 -0.49
CA PRO A 228 -25.76 9.20 -1.06
C PRO A 228 -25.75 10.74 -1.17
N ARG A 229 -26.54 11.29 -2.10
CA ARG A 229 -26.53 12.75 -2.36
C ARG A 229 -26.86 13.60 -1.14
N GLU A 230 -27.73 13.10 -0.28
CA GLU A 230 -28.13 13.77 0.96
C GLU A 230 -26.94 13.95 1.93
N GLU A 231 -25.97 13.04 1.92
CA GLU A 231 -24.79 13.10 2.80
C GLU A 231 -23.72 14.10 2.31
N LEU A 232 -23.75 14.50 1.03
CA LEU A 232 -22.72 15.39 0.48
C LEU A 232 -22.68 16.78 1.15
N ALA A 233 -23.85 17.31 1.51
CA ALA A 233 -23.95 18.61 2.17
C ALA A 233 -23.38 18.54 3.60
N ASP A 234 -23.71 17.47 4.32
CA ASP A 234 -23.25 17.22 5.68
C ASP A 234 -21.74 16.97 5.69
N GLY A 235 -21.22 16.11 4.80
CA GLY A 235 -19.79 15.84 4.66
C GLY A 235 -18.97 17.09 4.31
N ARG A 236 -19.52 17.99 3.48
CA ARG A 236 -18.87 19.27 3.17
C ARG A 236 -18.84 20.21 4.38
N ALA A 237 -19.94 20.30 5.13
CA ALA A 237 -20.00 21.09 6.36
C ALA A 237 -19.02 20.56 7.42
N ASP A 238 -18.94 19.24 7.58
CA ASP A 238 -18.01 18.58 8.49
C ASP A 238 -16.56 18.84 8.10
N LEU A 239 -16.23 18.83 6.81
CA LEU A 239 -14.90 19.16 6.29
C LEU A 239 -14.52 20.61 6.62
N GLU A 240 -15.43 21.56 6.43
CA GLU A 240 -15.22 22.98 6.75
C GLU A 240 -14.96 23.17 8.26
N ALA A 241 -15.65 22.40 9.10
CA ALA A 241 -15.57 22.47 10.56
C ALA A 241 -14.26 21.92 11.17
N ILE A 242 -13.44 21.19 10.39
CA ILE A 242 -12.14 20.68 10.89
C ILE A 242 -11.22 21.86 11.24
N PRO A 243 -10.66 21.96 12.45
CA PRO A 243 -9.79 23.08 12.83
C PRO A 243 -8.44 23.10 12.10
#